data_AF-A0A318ST46-F1
#
_entry.id   AF-A0A318ST46-F1
#
_cell.length_a   1.000
_cell.length_b   1.000
_cell.length_c   1.000
_cell.angle_alpha   90.00
_cell.angle_beta   90.00
_cell.angle_gamma   90.00
#
_symmetry.space_group_name_H-M   'P 1'
#
loop_
_entity.id
_entity.type
_entity.pdbx_description
1 polymer ?
#
loop_
_entity_poly.entity_id
_entity_poly.type
_entity_poly.pdbx_seq_one_letter_code
_entity_poly.pdbx_strand_id
1 'polypeptide(L)'
;MSRPASVPVLRLRVAACLLPLLAGCASFPALDARIPAAERAAPYPDLVDIAPLIARSEAAAQEAADPAASALPGRAEALRARAGALRARPVLSAPEAARLSGGVALPPALR
;
A
#
# COMPACT_ATOMS: atom_id res chain seq x y z
N MET A 1 -37.63 42.07 12.51
CA MET A 1 -37.31 40.71 12.01
C MET A 1 -36.67 40.84 10.63
N SER A 2 -35.35 41.09 10.56
CA SER A 2 -34.61 41.16 9.29
C SER A 2 -33.89 39.84 9.05
N ARG A 3 -34.31 39.10 8.02
CA ARG A 3 -33.70 37.82 7.62
C ARG A 3 -32.24 38.05 7.19
N PRO A 4 -31.28 37.19 7.57
CA PRO A 4 -29.88 37.34 7.16
C PRO A 4 -29.72 36.90 5.70
N ALA A 5 -29.86 37.84 4.77
CA ALA A 5 -29.54 37.65 3.34
C ALA A 5 -28.06 37.29 3.09
N SER A 6 -27.23 37.26 4.12
CA SER A 6 -25.78 37.04 4.08
C SER A 6 -25.38 35.56 3.88
N VAL A 7 -26.22 34.61 4.28
CA VAL A 7 -25.94 33.17 4.16
C VAL A 7 -25.94 32.67 2.69
N PRO A 8 -26.92 33.03 1.82
CA PRO A 8 -26.91 32.57 0.43
C PRO A 8 -25.76 33.19 -0.38
N VAL A 9 -25.38 34.44 -0.11
CA VAL A 9 -24.28 35.12 -0.81
C VAL A 9 -22.92 34.51 -0.42
N LEU A 10 -22.73 34.17 0.85
CA LEU A 10 -21.52 33.48 1.32
C LEU A 10 -21.39 32.08 0.70
N ARG A 11 -22.48 31.32 0.65
CA ARG A 11 -22.52 29.98 0.02
C ARG A 11 -22.20 30.05 -1.48
N LEU A 12 -22.74 31.04 -2.18
CA LEU A 12 -22.48 31.24 -3.61
C LEU A 12 -21.00 31.57 -3.89
N ARG A 13 -20.39 32.43 -3.06
CA ARG A 13 -18.96 32.77 -3.18
C ARG A 13 -18.05 31.58 -2.87
N VAL A 14 -18.37 30.80 -1.85
CA VAL A 14 -17.62 29.58 -1.50
C VAL A 14 -17.73 28.54 -2.62
N ALA A 15 -18.93 28.33 -3.18
CA ALA A 15 -19.13 27.43 -4.32
C ALA A 15 -18.35 27.90 -5.57
N ALA A 16 -18.35 29.20 -5.86
CA ALA A 16 -17.61 29.78 -6.98
C ALA A 16 -16.08 29.62 -6.83
N CYS A 17 -15.54 29.75 -5.61
CA CYS A 17 -14.12 29.49 -5.34
C CYS A 17 -13.74 28.00 -5.39
N LEU A 18 -14.65 27.10 -5.03
CA LEU A 18 -14.38 25.65 -5.00
C LEU A 18 -14.50 24.98 -6.37
N LEU A 19 -15.33 25.52 -7.28
CA LEU A 19 -15.54 24.97 -8.62
C LEU A 19 -14.25 24.74 -9.45
N PRO A 20 -13.26 25.65 -9.49
CA PRO A 20 -12.02 25.42 -10.25
C PRO A 20 -11.13 24.33 -9.64
N LEU A 21 -11.25 23.99 -8.35
CA LEU A 21 -10.48 22.90 -7.74
C LEU A 21 -10.87 21.52 -8.29
N LEU A 22 -12.09 21.38 -8.83
CA LEU A 22 -12.52 20.14 -9.50
C LEU A 22 -11.90 19.97 -10.90
N ALA A 23 -11.47 21.05 -11.56
CA ALA A 23 -10.90 21.00 -12.90
C ALA A 23 -9.40 20.68 -12.92
N GLY A 24 -8.70 20.82 -11.78
CA GLY A 24 -7.25 20.66 -11.69
C GLY A 24 -6.74 19.21 -11.68
N CYS A 25 -7.58 18.23 -11.34
CA CYS A 25 -7.17 16.82 -11.22
C CYS A 25 -7.18 16.05 -12.56
N ALA A 26 -7.54 16.69 -13.68
CA ALA A 26 -7.74 16.03 -14.98
C ALA A 26 -6.85 16.56 -16.10
N SER A 27 -5.69 17.16 -15.80
CA SER A 27 -4.70 17.47 -16.83
C SER A 27 -3.96 16.19 -17.27
N PHE A 28 -4.68 15.30 -17.96
CA PHE A 28 -4.06 14.19 -18.66
C PHE A 28 -3.45 14.75 -19.95
N PRO A 29 -2.14 14.59 -20.18
CA PRO A 29 -1.56 15.00 -21.45
C PRO A 29 -2.23 14.22 -22.58
N ALA A 30 -2.38 14.84 -23.76
CA ALA A 30 -2.93 14.17 -24.94
C ALA A 30 -1.96 13.10 -25.45
N LEU A 31 -1.86 11.98 -24.73
CA LEU A 31 -1.03 10.82 -25.05
C LEU A 31 -1.50 10.17 -26.36
N ASP A 32 -2.81 10.15 -26.61
CA ASP A 32 -3.40 9.62 -27.84
C ASP A 32 -2.98 10.41 -29.09
N ALA A 33 -2.65 11.70 -28.93
CA ALA A 33 -2.13 12.53 -30.01
C ALA A 33 -0.70 12.15 -30.42
N ARG A 34 0.02 11.36 -29.61
CA ARG A 34 1.37 10.86 -29.92
C ARG A 34 1.36 9.60 -30.77
N ILE A 35 0.22 8.91 -30.89
CA ILE A 35 0.10 7.73 -31.75
C ILE A 35 -0.02 8.22 -33.21
N PRO A 36 0.85 7.83 -34.15
CA PRO A 36 0.70 8.13 -35.57
C PRO A 36 -0.59 7.55 -36.14
N ALA A 37 -1.14 8.18 -37.18
CA ALA A 37 -2.36 7.68 -37.84
C ALA A 37 -2.18 6.27 -38.42
N ALA A 38 -0.97 5.95 -38.89
CA ALA A 38 -0.62 4.63 -39.39
C ALA A 38 -0.71 3.54 -38.30
N GLU A 39 -0.29 3.84 -37.06
CA GLU A 39 -0.32 2.89 -35.94
C GLU A 39 -1.74 2.69 -35.40
N ARG A 40 -2.59 3.73 -35.42
CA ARG A 40 -4.01 3.60 -35.05
C ARG A 40 -4.80 2.69 -36.00
N ALA A 41 -4.41 2.64 -37.26
CA ALA A 41 -5.04 1.82 -38.30
C ALA A 41 -4.31 0.49 -38.52
N ALA A 42 -3.22 0.23 -37.81
CA ALA A 42 -2.45 -0.99 -37.96
C ALA A 42 -3.27 -2.19 -37.43
N PRO A 43 -3.14 -3.36 -38.06
CA PRO A 43 -3.66 -4.60 -37.50
C PRO A 43 -3.12 -4.83 -36.10
N TYR A 44 -3.95 -5.40 -35.23
CA TYR A 44 -3.49 -5.86 -33.93
C TYR A 44 -2.40 -6.92 -34.11
N PRO A 45 -1.30 -6.90 -33.33
CA PRO A 45 -0.23 -7.85 -33.50
C PRO A 45 -0.67 -9.26 -33.12
N ASP A 46 -0.03 -10.25 -33.74
CA ASP A 46 -0.23 -11.64 -33.37
C ASP A 46 0.26 -11.88 -31.94
N LEU A 47 -0.50 -12.69 -31.18
CA LEU A 47 -0.09 -13.10 -29.84
C LEU A 47 1.01 -14.14 -29.95
N VAL A 48 2.17 -13.84 -29.35
CA VAL A 48 3.31 -14.75 -29.27
C VAL A 48 3.22 -15.53 -27.96
N ASP A 49 3.55 -16.83 -28.01
CA ASP A 49 3.58 -17.67 -26.82
C ASP A 49 4.68 -17.22 -25.84
N ILE A 50 4.27 -16.88 -24.62
CA ILE A 50 5.14 -16.42 -23.53
C ILE A 50 5.57 -17.55 -22.59
N ALA A 51 5.01 -18.76 -22.71
CA ALA A 51 5.41 -19.92 -21.92
C ALA A 51 6.94 -20.18 -21.92
N PRO A 52 7.68 -20.08 -23.04
CA PRO A 52 9.13 -20.30 -23.02
C PRO A 52 9.90 -19.21 -22.25
N LEU A 53 9.39 -17.97 -22.21
CA LEU A 53 9.99 -16.88 -21.43
C LEU A 53 9.79 -17.13 -19.93
N ILE A 54 8.59 -17.59 -19.54
CA ILE A 54 8.26 -17.95 -18.16
C ILE A 54 9.14 -19.12 -17.70
N ALA A 55 9.20 -20.20 -18.47
CA ALA A 55 10.01 -21.37 -18.15
C ALA A 55 11.50 -21.01 -17.98
N ARG A 56 12.02 -20.11 -18.83
CA ARG A 56 13.40 -19.61 -18.70
C ARG A 56 13.61 -18.80 -17.42
N SER A 57 12.63 -17.98 -17.02
CA SER A 57 12.71 -17.19 -15.79
C SER A 57 12.72 -18.05 -14.53
N GLU A 58 11.91 -19.11 -14.51
CA GLU A 58 11.84 -20.07 -13.40
C GLU A 58 13.13 -20.89 -13.30
N ALA A 59 13.68 -21.34 -14.44
CA ALA A 59 14.97 -22.03 -14.46
C ALA A 59 16.10 -21.13 -13.93
N ALA A 60 16.13 -19.85 -14.32
CA ALA A 60 17.10 -18.89 -13.83
C ALA A 60 16.95 -18.61 -12.32
N ALA A 61 15.73 -18.58 -11.79
CA ALA A 61 15.47 -18.45 -10.36
C ALA A 61 15.96 -19.69 -9.58
N GLN A 62 15.89 -20.87 -10.18
CA GLN A 62 16.35 -22.12 -9.58
C GLN A 62 17.88 -22.25 -9.58
N GLU A 63 18.55 -21.73 -10.62
CA GLU A 63 20.01 -21.70 -10.72
C GLU A 63 20.66 -20.59 -9.89
N ALA A 64 19.93 -19.49 -9.67
CA ALA A 64 20.32 -18.46 -8.72
C ALA A 64 20.17 -19.00 -7.29
N ALA A 65 21.20 -19.69 -6.79
CA ALA A 65 21.32 -19.96 -5.37
C ALA A 65 21.34 -18.61 -4.65
N ASP A 66 20.20 -18.18 -4.10
CA ASP A 66 20.12 -16.96 -3.29
C ASP A 66 21.05 -17.18 -2.08
N PRO A 67 22.19 -16.47 -1.99
CA PRO A 67 23.10 -16.65 -0.87
C PRO A 67 22.40 -16.31 0.45
N ALA A 68 21.37 -15.46 0.44
CA ALA A 68 20.55 -15.19 1.61
C ALA A 68 19.71 -16.40 2.03
N ALA A 69 19.23 -17.23 1.09
CA ALA A 69 18.44 -18.42 1.40
C ALA A 69 19.22 -19.45 2.23
N SER A 70 20.53 -19.60 1.97
CA SER A 70 21.41 -20.47 2.76
C SER A 70 21.60 -19.99 4.21
N ALA A 71 21.46 -18.69 4.47
CA ALA A 71 21.64 -18.10 5.80
C ALA A 71 20.35 -18.09 6.65
N LEU A 72 19.19 -18.34 6.05
CA LEU A 72 17.90 -18.33 6.74
C LEU A 72 17.76 -19.42 7.83
N PRO A 73 18.19 -20.68 7.64
CA PRO A 73 18.07 -21.71 8.66
C PRO A 73 18.83 -21.35 9.94
N GLY A 74 20.09 -20.92 9.82
CA GLY A 74 20.91 -20.52 10.97
C GLY A 74 20.34 -19.30 11.71
N ARG A 75 19.79 -18.33 10.97
CA ARG A 75 19.07 -17.19 11.57
C ARG A 75 17.82 -17.64 12.31
N ALA A 76 17.04 -18.55 11.73
CA ALA A 76 15.83 -19.06 12.36
C ALA A 76 16.16 -19.82 13.66
N GLU A 77 17.22 -20.62 13.68
CA GLU A 77 17.70 -21.30 14.89
C GLU A 77 18.15 -20.31 15.96
N ALA A 78 18.97 -19.31 15.61
CA ALA A 78 19.40 -18.27 16.54
C ALA A 78 18.22 -17.50 17.16
N LEU A 79 17.19 -17.19 16.36
CA LEU A 79 15.97 -16.55 16.84
C LEU A 79 15.17 -17.44 17.79
N ARG A 80 15.04 -18.75 17.48
CA ARG A 80 14.37 -19.70 18.37
C ARG A 80 15.11 -19.86 19.70
N ALA A 81 16.45 -19.94 19.67
CA ALA A 81 17.27 -20.00 20.88
C ALA A 81 17.09 -18.75 21.75
N ARG A 82 17.13 -17.56 21.13
CA ARG A 82 16.90 -16.28 21.83
C ARG A 82 15.50 -16.19 22.42
N ALA A 83 14.48 -16.63 21.68
CA ALA A 83 13.10 -16.68 22.18
C ALA A 83 12.96 -17.64 23.38
N GLY A 84 13.63 -18.79 23.33
CA GLY A 84 13.71 -19.72 24.46
C GLY A 84 14.31 -19.08 25.71
N ALA A 85 15.46 -18.39 25.56
CA ALA A 85 16.10 -17.67 26.65
C ALA A 85 15.22 -16.56 27.24
N LEU A 86 14.50 -15.81 26.39
CA LEU A 86 13.57 -14.78 26.84
C LEU A 86 12.37 -15.35 27.61
N ARG A 87 11.87 -16.52 27.21
CA ARG A 87 10.77 -17.20 27.91
C ARG A 87 11.19 -17.85 29.22
N ALA A 88 12.47 -18.21 29.37
CA ALA A 88 12.98 -18.85 30.57
C ALA A 88 13.01 -17.92 31.81
N ARG A 89 12.93 -16.61 31.61
CA ARG A 89 12.88 -15.63 32.72
C ARG A 89 11.57 -14.84 32.66
N PRO A 90 10.77 -14.81 33.74
CA PRO A 90 9.63 -13.92 33.83
C PRO A 90 10.13 -12.47 33.81
N VAL A 91 9.84 -11.75 32.73
CA VAL A 91 10.13 -10.30 32.62
C VAL A 91 9.02 -9.49 33.29
N LEU A 92 7.82 -10.06 33.34
CA LEU A 92 6.64 -9.50 33.98
C LEU A 92 6.26 -10.37 35.17
N SER A 93 5.80 -9.74 36.25
CA SER A 93 5.12 -10.48 37.31
C SER A 93 3.79 -11.04 36.80
N ALA A 94 3.31 -12.12 37.40
CA ALA A 94 2.00 -12.71 37.08
C ALA A 94 0.84 -11.67 37.05
N PRO A 95 0.71 -10.74 38.02
CA PRO A 95 -0.33 -9.72 37.95
C PRO A 95 -0.14 -8.72 36.80
N GLU A 96 1.10 -8.37 36.43
CA GLU A 96 1.36 -7.48 35.29
C GLU A 96 1.02 -8.14 33.95
N ALA A 97 1.38 -9.42 33.79
CA ALA A 97 1.03 -10.21 32.61
C ALA A 97 -0.49 -10.35 32.47
N ALA A 98 -1.21 -10.58 33.57
CA ALA A 98 -2.66 -10.65 33.57
C ALA A 98 -3.31 -9.32 33.17
N ARG A 99 -2.80 -8.18 33.67
CA ARG A 99 -3.27 -6.84 33.28
C ARG A 99 -3.08 -6.55 31.79
N LEU A 100 -1.91 -6.88 31.24
CA LEU A 100 -1.62 -6.68 29.81
C LEU A 100 -2.47 -7.58 28.91
N SER A 101 -2.68 -8.84 29.33
CA SER A 101 -3.53 -9.79 28.59
C SER A 101 -5.00 -9.39 28.61
N GLY A 102 -5.46 -8.69 29.66
CA GLY A 102 -6.81 -8.14 29.76
C GLY A 102 -7.07 -6.91 28.88
N GLY A 103 -6.05 -6.36 28.22
CA GLY A 103 -6.15 -5.16 27.41
C GLY A 103 -6.26 -3.87 28.22
N VAL A 104 -6.15 -2.72 27.52
CA VAL A 104 -6.31 -1.39 28.13
C VAL A 104 -7.65 -0.81 27.68
N ALA A 105 -8.49 -0.41 28.63
CA ALA A 105 -9.66 0.38 28.31
C ALA A 105 -9.22 1.74 27.76
N LEU A 106 -9.49 1.99 26.48
CA LEU A 106 -9.20 3.29 25.87
C LEU A 106 -9.97 4.39 26.62
N PRO A 107 -9.29 5.46 27.07
CA PRO A 107 -9.95 6.59 27.70
C PRO A 107 -10.96 7.23 26.72
N PRO A 108 -12.01 7.87 27.23
CA PRO A 108 -13.08 8.45 26.39
C PRO A 108 -12.58 9.50 25.40
N ALA A 109 -11.39 10.08 25.62
CA ALA A 109 -10.74 11.01 24.70
C ALA A 109 -10.16 10.35 23.43
N LEU A 110 -10.09 9.02 23.38
CA LEU A 110 -9.56 8.23 22.26
C LEU A 110 -10.65 7.32 21.62
N ARG A 111 -11.92 7.63 21.87
CA ARG A 111 -13.09 6.96 21.26
C ARG A 111 -13.78 7.86 20.25
#